data_AF-A0A0H5Q7Z0-F1
#
_entry.id   AF-A0A0H5Q7Z0-F1
#
_cell.length_a   1.000
_cell.length_b   1.000
_cell.length_c   1.000
_cell.angle_alpha   90.00
_cell.angle_beta   90.00
_cell.angle_gamma   90.00
#
_symmetry.space_group_name_H-M   'P 1'
#
loop_
_entity.id
_entity.type
_entity.pdbx_description
1 polymer ?
#
loop_
_entity_poly.entity_id
_entity_poly.type
_entity_poly.pdbx_seq_one_letter_code
_entity_poly.pdbx_strand_id
1 'polypeptide(L)'
;MKVNITLDDELLKRIDEYADRNYMSRSGLLSLSATQYLNANEMVLAISDMALSMRKIAETGKVDHETIEQLEDFERLARMMSESLA
;
A
#
# COMPACT_ATOMS: atom_id res chain seq x y z
N MET A 1 -12.80 1.97 16.78
CA MET A 1 -11.89 2.67 17.71
C MET A 1 -11.88 4.15 17.35
N LYS A 2 -11.93 5.07 18.33
CA LYS A 2 -11.89 6.53 18.08
C LYS A 2 -10.55 7.08 18.55
N VAL A 3 -9.93 7.91 17.72
CA VAL A 3 -8.64 8.57 18.01
C VAL A 3 -8.82 10.07 17.79
N ASN A 4 -8.20 10.88 18.65
CA ASN A 4 -8.12 12.33 18.48
C ASN A 4 -6.72 12.67 17.96
N ILE A 5 -6.65 13.47 16.89
CA ILE A 5 -5.39 13.91 16.28
C ILE A 5 -5.43 15.42 16.10
N THR A 6 -4.27 16.07 16.18
CA THR A 6 -4.10 17.49 15.85
C THR A 6 -3.53 17.60 14.44
N LEU A 7 -4.13 18.44 13.61
CA LEU A 7 -3.73 18.68 12.23
C LEU A 7 -3.63 20.18 11.99
N ASP A 8 -2.80 20.57 11.03
CA ASP A 8 -2.78 21.94 10.52
C ASP A 8 -4.14 22.32 9.91
N ASP A 9 -4.59 23.55 10.17
CA ASP A 9 -5.93 24.00 9.79
C ASP A 9 -6.13 24.04 8.26
N GLU A 10 -5.11 24.45 7.51
CA GLU A 10 -5.17 24.49 6.04
C GLU A 10 -5.20 23.08 5.45
N LEU A 11 -4.46 22.14 6.04
CA LEU A 11 -4.54 20.74 5.66
C LEU A 11 -5.95 20.17 5.92
N LEU A 12 -6.52 20.42 7.09
CA LEU A 12 -7.86 19.93 7.44
C LEU A 12 -8.93 20.47 6.48
N LYS A 13 -8.85 21.75 6.14
CA LYS A 13 -9.74 22.39 5.17
C LYS A 13 -9.67 21.73 3.80
N ARG A 14 -8.47 21.45 3.30
CA ARG A 14 -8.28 20.75 2.00
C ARG A 14 -8.85 19.33 2.02
N ILE A 15 -8.73 18.63 3.14
CA ILE A 15 -9.29 17.29 3.34
C ILE A 15 -10.82 17.35 3.27
N ASP A 16 -11.43 18.32 3.95
CA ASP A 16 -12.89 18.50 3.95
C ASP A 16 -13.42 18.81 2.56
N GLU A 17 -12.83 19.79 1.86
CA GLU A 17 -13.23 20.15 0.50
C GLU A 17 -13.09 18.98 -0.48
N TYR A 18 -12.10 18.11 -0.28
CA TYR A 18 -11.98 16.89 -1.07
C TYR A 18 -13.06 15.88 -0.71
N ALA A 19 -13.29 15.64 0.58
CA ALA A 19 -14.30 14.69 1.05
C ALA A 19 -15.70 15.07 0.54
N ASP A 20 -16.07 16.35 0.67
CA ASP A 20 -17.36 16.88 0.24
C ASP A 20 -17.56 16.72 -1.27
N ARG A 21 -16.55 17.08 -2.08
CA ARG A 21 -16.60 16.93 -3.55
C ARG A 21 -16.75 15.49 -4.00
N ASN A 22 -16.29 14.53 -3.20
CA ASN A 22 -16.37 13.10 -3.50
C ASN A 22 -17.50 12.40 -2.75
N TYR A 23 -18.43 13.14 -2.12
CA TYR A 23 -19.56 12.60 -1.35
C TYR A 23 -19.13 11.63 -0.24
N MET A 24 -18.00 11.93 0.40
CA MET A 24 -17.44 11.16 1.51
C MET A 24 -17.44 11.98 2.80
N SER A 25 -17.49 11.30 3.94
CA SER A 25 -17.18 11.96 5.22
C SER A 25 -15.68 12.15 5.39
N ARG A 26 -15.26 13.18 6.15
CA ARG A 26 -13.85 13.38 6.56
C ARG A 26 -13.24 12.09 7.12
N SER A 27 -13.94 11.44 8.05
CA SER A 27 -13.47 10.19 8.66
C SER A 27 -13.35 9.05 7.65
N GLY A 28 -14.27 8.99 6.68
CA GLY A 28 -14.22 8.00 5.59
C GLY A 28 -13.01 8.19 4.69
N LEU A 29 -12.74 9.45 4.30
CA LEU A 29 -11.56 9.79 3.52
C LEU A 29 -10.27 9.49 4.28
N LEU A 30 -10.15 9.92 5.54
CA LEU A 30 -8.96 9.65 6.35
C LEU A 30 -8.69 8.16 6.52
N SER A 31 -9.75 7.36 6.72
CA SER A 31 -9.62 5.91 6.83
C SER A 31 -9.16 5.29 5.50
N LEU A 32 -9.74 5.72 4.38
CA LEU A 32 -9.33 5.26 3.05
C LEU A 32 -7.88 5.62 2.76
N SER A 33 -7.48 6.87 3.00
CA SER A 33 -6.12 7.35 2.78
C SER A 33 -5.10 6.62 3.65
N ALA A 34 -5.43 6.32 4.91
CA ALA A 34 -4.56 5.55 5.79
C ALA A 34 -4.33 4.13 5.24
N THR A 35 -5.40 3.44 4.80
CA THR A 35 -5.28 2.12 4.17
C THR A 35 -4.44 2.18 2.90
N GLN A 36 -4.71 3.13 2.01
CA GLN A 36 -3.95 3.29 0.78
C GLN A 36 -2.47 3.58 1.05
N TYR A 37 -2.18 4.43 2.04
CA TYR A 37 -0.81 4.75 2.43
C TYR A 37 -0.06 3.52 2.96
N LEU A 38 -0.69 2.72 3.82
CA LEU A 38 -0.06 1.50 4.35
C LEU A 38 0.20 0.48 3.24
N ASN A 39 -0.81 0.19 2.41
CA ASN A 39 -0.67 -0.75 1.29
C ASN A 39 0.46 -0.33 0.32
N ALA A 40 0.58 0.96 0.02
CA ALA A 40 1.65 1.46 -0.84
C ALA A 40 3.05 1.26 -0.23
N ASN A 41 3.20 1.46 1.08
CA ASN A 41 4.48 1.24 1.76
C ASN A 41 4.85 -0.25 1.82
N GLU A 42 3.88 -1.13 2.07
CA GLU A 42 4.10 -2.59 2.05
C GLU A 42 4.59 -3.05 0.66
N MET A 43 4.06 -2.48 -0.42
CA MET A 43 4.51 -2.80 -1.77
C MET A 43 5.94 -2.35 -2.05
N VAL A 44 6.37 -1.19 -1.54
CA VAL A 44 7.77 -0.74 -1.70
C VAL A 44 8.74 -1.74 -1.06
N LEU A 45 8.38 -2.30 0.08
CA LEU A 45 9.14 -3.37 0.72
C LEU A 45 9.13 -4.65 -0.14
N ALA A 46 7.95 -5.07 -0.60
CA ALA A 46 7.80 -6.25 -1.44
C ALA A 46 8.61 -6.16 -2.76
N ILE A 47 8.69 -4.99 -3.39
CA ILE A 47 9.52 -4.75 -4.57
C ILE A 47 11.01 -4.95 -4.25
N SER A 48 11.45 -4.49 -3.08
CA SER A 48 12.85 -4.62 -2.64
C SER A 48 13.22 -6.09 -2.40
N ASP A 49 12.32 -6.84 -1.76
CA ASP A 49 12.49 -8.27 -1.54
C ASP A 49 12.50 -9.03 -2.87
N MET A 50 11.57 -8.71 -3.77
CA MET A 50 11.52 -9.31 -5.11
C MET A 50 12.82 -9.06 -5.90
N ALA A 51 13.43 -7.87 -5.77
CA ALA A 51 14.72 -7.59 -6.39
C ALA A 51 15.88 -8.45 -5.83
N LEU A 52 15.80 -8.91 -4.57
CA LEU A 52 16.74 -9.88 -4.00
C LEU A 52 16.46 -11.28 -4.55
N SER A 53 15.19 -11.71 -4.56
CA SER A 53 14.76 -12.99 -5.13
C SER A 53 15.20 -13.13 -6.59
N MET A 54 15.03 -12.08 -7.42
CA MET A 54 15.48 -12.07 -8.81
C MET A 54 16.99 -12.22 -8.96
N ARG A 55 17.79 -11.60 -8.07
CA ARG A 55 19.25 -11.77 -8.07
C ARG A 55 19.65 -13.20 -7.72
N LYS A 56 19.02 -13.78 -6.69
CA LYS A 56 19.25 -15.17 -6.29
C LYS A 56 18.94 -16.14 -7.43
N ILE A 57 17.86 -15.91 -8.17
CA ILE A 57 17.51 -16.70 -9.37
C ILE A 57 18.59 -16.53 -10.45
N ALA A 58 19.02 -15.30 -10.72
CA ALA A 58 20.04 -15.02 -11.75
C ALA A 58 21.40 -15.67 -11.41
N GLU A 59 21.79 -15.70 -10.14
CA GLU A 59 23.04 -16.30 -9.67
C GLU A 59 22.99 -17.83 -9.66
N THR A 60 21.88 -18.41 -9.21
CA THR A 60 21.77 -19.87 -8.99
C THR A 60 21.17 -20.62 -10.17
N GLY A 61 20.47 -19.92 -11.07
CA GLY A 61 19.67 -20.51 -12.14
C GLY A 61 18.47 -21.32 -11.66
N LYS A 62 18.09 -21.20 -10.38
CA LYS A 62 17.03 -21.99 -9.75
C LYS A 62 16.08 -21.07 -9.01
N VAL A 63 14.81 -21.49 -8.98
CA VAL A 63 13.80 -20.92 -8.08
C VAL A 63 13.62 -21.93 -6.96
N ASP A 64 14.24 -21.66 -5.81
CA ASP A 64 14.07 -22.52 -4.63
C ASP A 64 12.78 -22.21 -3.88
N HIS A 65 12.44 -23.04 -2.89
CA HIS A 65 11.15 -22.95 -2.21
C HIS A 65 10.92 -21.60 -1.52
N GLU A 66 11.95 -21.05 -0.87
CA GLU A 66 11.92 -19.72 -0.26
C GLU A 66 11.64 -18.64 -1.31
N THR A 67 12.27 -18.74 -2.49
CA THR A 67 12.03 -17.81 -3.60
C THR A 67 10.60 -17.93 -4.13
N ILE A 68 10.03 -19.14 -4.17
CA ILE A 68 8.62 -19.36 -4.56
C ILE A 68 7.68 -18.64 -3.59
N GLU A 69 7.88 -18.79 -2.28
CA GLU A 69 7.05 -18.11 -1.28
C GLU A 69 7.12 -16.59 -1.42
N GLN A 70 8.31 -16.03 -1.63
CA GLN A 70 8.50 -14.59 -1.85
C GLN A 70 7.79 -14.09 -3.13
N LEU A 71 7.79 -14.90 -4.19
CA LEU A 71 7.08 -14.61 -5.44
C LEU A 71 5.55 -14.61 -5.25
N GLU A 72 5.02 -15.57 -4.51
CA GLU A 72 3.59 -15.67 -4.21
C GLU A 72 3.12 -14.51 -3.32
N ASP A 73 3.91 -14.13 -2.32
CA ASP A 73 3.61 -12.98 -1.47
C ASP A 73 3.63 -11.66 -2.26
N PHE A 74 4.59 -11.50 -3.16
CA PHE A 74 4.63 -10.35 -4.05
C PHE A 74 3.41 -10.29 -4.98
N GLU A 75 3.00 -11.41 -5.57
CA GLU A 75 1.82 -11.49 -6.44
C GLU A 75 0.55 -11.08 -5.68
N ARG A 76 0.38 -11.59 -4.47
CA ARG A 76 -0.75 -11.24 -3.60
C ARG A 76 -0.83 -9.75 -3.31
N LEU A 77 0.29 -9.13 -2.92
CA LEU A 77 0.36 -7.70 -2.62
C LEU A 77 0.12 -6.85 -3.87
N ALA A 78 0.73 -7.23 -5.01
CA ALA A 78 0.54 -6.55 -6.28
C ALA A 78 -0.93 -6.60 -6.75
N ARG A 79 -1.60 -7.73 -6.53
CA ARG A 79 -3.02 -7.90 -6.85
C ARG A 79 -3.92 -7.02 -5.98
N MET A 80 -3.70 -7.01 -4.66
CA MET A 80 -4.44 -6.15 -3.73
C MET A 80 -4.33 -4.67 -4.12
N MET A 81 -3.15 -4.21 -4.56
CA MET A 81 -2.98 -2.84 -5.04
C MET A 81 -3.69 -2.60 -6.37
N SER A 82 -3.55 -3.51 -7.33
CA SER A 82 -4.16 -3.37 -8.66
C SER A 82 -5.68 -3.31 -8.59
N GLU A 83 -6.29 -4.10 -7.70
CA GLU A 83 -7.74 -4.08 -7.43
C GLU A 83 -8.18 -2.82 -6.66
N SER A 84 -7.29 -2.19 -5.89
CA SER A 84 -7.58 -0.91 -5.20
C SER A 84 -7.53 0.33 -6.11
N LEU A 85 -6.93 0.19 -7.30
CA LEU A 85 -6.77 1.25 -8.30
C LEU A 85 -7.82 1.16 -9.44
N ALA A 86 -8.63 0.11 -9.47
CA ALA A 86 -9.68 -0.16 -10.47
C ALA A 86 -11.08 0.20 -9.92
#